data_AF-A0A8T3ZK92-F1
#
_entry.id   AF-A0A8T3ZK92-F1
#
_cell.length_a   1.000
_cell.length_b   1.000
_cell.length_c   1.000
_cell.angle_alpha   90.00
_cell.angle_beta   90.00
_cell.angle_gamma   90.00
#
_symmetry.space_group_name_H-M   'P 1'
#
loop_
_entity.id
_entity.type
_entity.pdbx_description
1 polymer ?
#
loop_
_entity_poly.entity_id
_entity_poly.type
_entity_poly.pdbx_seq_one_letter_code
_entity_poly.pdbx_strand_id
1 'polypeptide(L)' 'MYIPKRYGQSKVSKCPFCGRDAFSQNSQKIPVCKEHKDNMLKDMKCA' A
#
# COMPACT_ATOMS: atom_id res chain seq x y z
N MET A 1 0.71 14.25 -28.38
CA MET A 1 -0.57 13.62 -27.99
C MET A 1 -0.85 14.00 -26.54
N TYR A 2 -1.92 14.74 -26.26
CA TYR A 2 -2.27 15.19 -24.91
C TYR A 2 -3.27 14.22 -24.30
N ILE A 3 -2.89 13.51 -23.24
CA ILE A 3 -3.79 12.59 -22.52
C ILE A 3 -4.43 13.39 -21.37
N PRO A 4 -5.74 13.62 -21.38
CA PRO A 4 -6.42 14.34 -20.32
C PRO A 4 -6.37 13.55 -19.00
N LYS A 5 -6.28 14.27 -17.86
CA LYS A 5 -6.33 13.64 -16.53
C LYS A 5 -7.68 12.92 -16.36
N ARG A 6 -7.64 11.61 -16.06
CA ARG A 6 -8.84 10.86 -15.68
C ARG A 6 -9.08 11.02 -14.19
N TYR A 7 -10.02 11.88 -13.83
CA TYR A 7 -10.49 12.05 -12.47
C TYR A 7 -11.37 10.85 -12.06
N GLY A 8 -11.36 10.48 -10.78
CA GLY A 8 -12.12 9.34 -10.24
C GLY A 8 -11.33 8.05 -9.99
N GLN A 9 -10.04 8.02 -10.33
CA GLN A 9 -9.16 6.88 -10.00
C GLN A 9 -8.54 7.09 -8.61
N SER A 10 -9.22 6.64 -7.55
CA SER A 10 -8.68 6.58 -6.20
C SER A 10 -7.90 5.27 -6.01
N LYS A 11 -6.57 5.36 -5.88
CA LYS A 11 -5.74 4.19 -5.58
C LYS A 11 -5.82 3.88 -4.08
N VAL A 12 -6.84 3.12 -3.68
CA VAL A 12 -6.89 2.56 -2.33
C VAL A 12 -5.92 1.39 -2.28
N SER A 13 -4.85 1.55 -1.51
CA SER A 13 -3.87 0.49 -1.30
C SER A 13 -4.36 -0.42 -0.18
N LYS A 14 -4.25 -1.73 -0.34
CA LYS A 14 -4.60 -2.69 0.70
C LYS A 14 -3.37 -3.10 1.50
N CYS A 15 -3.58 -3.33 2.78
CA CYS A 15 -2.56 -3.81 3.71
C CYS A 15 -2.22 -5.28 3.37
N PRO A 16 -0.96 -5.62 3.10
CA PRO A 16 -0.55 -6.99 2.76
C PRO A 16 -0.63 -7.97 3.94
N PHE A 17 -0.76 -7.49 5.18
CA PHE A 17 -0.89 -8.35 6.36
C PHE A 17 -2.33 -8.82 6.62
N CYS A 18 -3.32 -7.95 6.40
CA CYS A 18 -4.70 -8.20 6.81
C CYS A 18 -5.76 -7.86 5.75
N GLY A 19 -5.34 -7.38 4.57
CA GLY A 19 -6.24 -7.04 3.46
C GLY A 19 -7.09 -5.78 3.66
N ARG A 20 -7.05 -5.15 4.85
CA ARG A 20 -7.73 -3.87 5.16
C ARG A 20 -7.12 -2.71 4.40
N ASP A 21 -7.79 -1.57 4.38
CA ASP A 21 -7.25 -0.36 3.76
C ASP A 21 -5.95 0.08 4.45
N ALA A 22 -4.94 0.37 3.64
CA ALA A 22 -3.66 0.88 4.10
C ALA A 22 -3.73 2.41 4.22
N PHE A 23 -3.58 2.88 5.46
CA PHE A 23 -3.59 4.31 5.79
C PHE A 23 -2.19 4.84 6.16
N SER A 24 -1.22 3.95 6.35
CA SER A 24 0.15 4.28 6.79
C SER A 24 1.19 3.54 5.96
N GLN A 25 2.42 4.02 5.96
CA GLN A 25 3.56 3.29 5.43
C GLN A 25 4.44 2.81 6.59
N ASN A 26 4.93 1.57 6.52
CA ASN A 26 5.99 1.06 7.39
C ASN A 26 7.36 1.59 6.91
N SER A 27 8.42 1.43 7.70
CA SER A 27 9.84 1.65 7.40
C SER A 27 10.33 1.04 6.08
N GLN A 28 9.71 -0.06 5.62
CA GLN A 28 9.98 -0.65 4.31
C GLN A 28 9.27 0.08 3.13
N LYS A 29 8.59 1.21 3.41
CA LYS A 29 7.75 1.99 2.49
C LYS A 29 6.55 1.22 1.92
N ILE A 30 6.16 0.14 2.58
CA ILE A 30 5.02 -0.69 2.19
C ILE A 30 3.73 -0.08 2.79
N PRO A 31 2.66 0.07 2.00
CA PRO A 31 1.37 0.54 2.50
C PRO A 31 0.74 -0.52 3.42
N VAL A 32 0.58 -0.17 4.70
CA VAL A 32 0.03 -1.03 5.77
C VAL A 32 -1.05 -0.30 6.56
N CYS A 33 -1.90 -1.03 7.27
CA CYS A 33 -2.83 -0.43 8.23
C CYS A 33 -2.07 0.06 9.48
N LYS A 34 -2.70 0.93 10.28
CA LYS A 34 -2.08 1.49 11.50
C LYS A 34 -1.56 0.42 12.47
N GLU A 35 -2.26 -0.70 12.57
CA GLU A 35 -1.91 -1.82 13.46
C GLU A 35 -0.63 -2.55 13.02
N HIS A 36 -0.33 -2.55 11.71
CA HIS A 36 0.83 -3.23 11.14
C HIS A 36 1.94 -2.26 10.75
N LYS A 37 1.91 -1.04 11.28
CA LYS A 37 2.93 -0.01 11.01
C LYS A 37 4.31 -0.44 11.46
N ASP A 38 4.42 -1.14 12.59
CA ASP A 38 5.70 -1.58 13.16
C ASP A 38 6.09 -3.01 12.74
N ASN A 39 5.18 -3.74 12.05
CA ASN A 39 5.43 -5.10 11.58
C ASN A 39 6.18 -5.10 10.25
N MET A 40 7.41 -5.61 10.24
CA MET A 40 8.20 -5.78 9.01
C MET A 40 7.80 -7.05 8.27
N LEU A 41 7.55 -6.94 6.95
CA LEU A 41 7.46 -8.11 6.08
C LEU A 41 8.87 -8.64 5.85
N LYS A 42 9.18 -9.77 6.51
CA LYS A 42 10.51 -10.39 6.48
C LYS A 42 10.76 -11.19 5.19
N ASP A 43 9.71 -11.60 4.49
CA ASP A 43 9.78 -12.56 3.37
C ASP A 43 9.15 -12.03 2.07
N MET A 44 9.51 -10.82 1.65
CA MET A 44 9.20 -10.34 0.29
C MET A 44 10.16 -11.02 -0.70
N LYS A 45 9.85 -12.25 -1.14
CA LYS A 45 10.55 -12.88 -2.28
C LYS A 45 9.98 -12.31 -3.58
N CYS A 46 10.84 -11.82 -4.48
CA CYS A 46 10.48 -11.54 -5.86
C CYS A 46 10.37 -12.89 -6.58
N ALA A 47 9.22 -13.20 -7.17
CA ALA A 47 9.01 -14.38 -8.01
C ALA A 47 9.51 -14.12 -9.43
#